data_AF-A0A7C5ZSL5-F1
#
_entry.id   AF-A0A7C5ZSL5-F1
#
_cell.length_a   1.000
_cell.length_b   1.000
_cell.length_c   1.000
_cell.angle_alpha   90.00
_cell.angle_beta   90.00
_cell.angle_gamma   90.00
#
_symmetry.space_group_name_H-M   'P 1'
#
loop_
_entity.id
_entity.type
_entity.pdbx_description
1 polymer ?
#
loop_
_entity_poly.entity_id
_entity_poly.type
_entity_poly.pdbx_seq_one_letter_code
_entity_poly.pdbx_strand_id
1 'polypeptide(L)'
;MRLLRSALFTPGNSMRMIHKVPSLTADAIILDLEDSVPMSEKDTARVFIRDSINYVTSGVADIYVRVNGLTTGLTAEDCEFVIQKGIAGIMLPKVESRQEILEAEKIIEKLERERGIEIGSI
;
A
#
# COMPACT_ATOMS: atom_id res chain seq x y z
N MET A 1 7.41 7.17 -18.13
CA MET A 1 6.14 6.75 -17.50
C MET A 1 5.95 5.27 -17.79
N ARG A 2 5.90 4.41 -16.78
CA ARG A 2 5.66 2.97 -16.94
C ARG A 2 4.16 2.75 -17.21
N LEU A 3 3.82 1.90 -18.17
CA LEU A 3 2.43 1.62 -18.52
C LEU A 3 1.87 0.53 -17.60
N LEU A 4 0.84 0.85 -16.81
CA LEU A 4 0.17 -0.08 -15.91
C LEU A 4 -1.07 -0.68 -16.58
N ARG A 5 -0.90 -1.72 -17.41
CA ARG A 5 -1.99 -2.36 -18.16
C ARG A 5 -2.78 -3.34 -17.29
N SER A 6 -2.15 -3.84 -16.23
CA SER A 6 -2.70 -4.82 -15.31
C SER A 6 -2.36 -4.46 -13.87
N ALA A 7 -3.38 -4.45 -13.01
CA ALA A 7 -3.27 -4.25 -11.57
C ALA A 7 -3.85 -5.48 -10.86
N LEU A 8 -3.00 -6.24 -10.16
CA LEU A 8 -3.41 -7.43 -9.42
C LEU A 8 -3.67 -7.08 -7.95
N PHE A 9 -4.93 -7.13 -7.54
CA PHE A 9 -5.33 -6.95 -6.15
C PHE A 9 -5.06 -8.22 -5.34
N THR A 10 -4.38 -8.05 -4.20
CA THR A 10 -4.00 -9.13 -3.29
C THR A 10 -4.40 -8.76 -1.86
N PRO A 11 -5.30 -9.52 -1.21
CA PRO A 11 -5.71 -9.25 0.16
C PRO A 11 -4.53 -9.29 1.15
N GLY A 12 -4.38 -8.24 1.95
CA GLY A 12 -3.29 -8.07 2.91
C GLY A 12 -3.28 -9.09 4.05
N ASN A 13 -4.43 -9.68 4.35
CA ASN A 13 -4.59 -10.73 5.37
C ASN A 13 -4.20 -12.14 4.87
N SER A 14 -3.85 -12.31 3.58
CA SER A 14 -3.54 -13.62 3.01
C SER A 14 -2.06 -13.77 2.68
N MET A 15 -1.25 -14.21 3.66
CA MET A 15 0.18 -14.49 3.42
C MET A 15 0.44 -15.44 2.27
N ARG A 16 -0.43 -16.44 2.08
CA ARG A 16 -0.35 -17.37 0.95
C ARG A 16 -0.43 -16.64 -0.39
N MET A 17 -1.30 -15.64 -0.52
CA MET A 17 -1.45 -14.87 -1.75
C MET A 17 -0.34 -13.85 -1.92
N ILE A 18 0.04 -13.14 -0.85
CA ILE A 18 1.19 -12.22 -0.83
C ILE A 18 2.47 -12.93 -1.30
N HIS A 19 2.73 -14.14 -0.78
CA HIS A 19 3.92 -14.91 -1.16
C HIS A 19 3.91 -15.37 -2.63
N LYS A 20 2.73 -15.46 -3.25
CA LYS A 20 2.62 -15.86 -4.66
C LYS A 20 2.93 -14.72 -5.61
N VAL A 21 2.76 -13.47 -5.17
CA VAL A 21 2.86 -12.26 -5.99
C VAL A 21 4.12 -12.23 -6.88
N PRO A 22 5.36 -12.48 -6.38
CA PRO A 22 6.56 -12.39 -7.21
C PRO A 22 6.58 -13.34 -8.43
N SER A 23 5.83 -14.44 -8.36
CA SER A 23 5.71 -15.42 -9.43
C SER A 23 4.67 -15.06 -10.50
N LEU A 24 3.86 -14.02 -10.26
CA LEU A 24 2.75 -13.63 -11.12
C LEU A 24 3.16 -12.51 -12.06
N THR A 25 2.57 -12.50 -13.25
CA THR A 25 2.79 -11.44 -14.23
C THR A 25 1.69 -10.38 -14.11
N ALA A 26 2.05 -9.21 -13.58
CA ALA A 26 1.24 -8.00 -13.58
C ALA A 26 2.16 -6.79 -13.68
N ASP A 27 1.64 -5.65 -14.15
CA ASP A 27 2.41 -4.41 -14.19
C ASP A 27 2.46 -3.76 -12.80
N ALA A 28 1.35 -3.83 -12.05
CA ALA A 28 1.23 -3.39 -10.68
C ALA A 28 0.61 -4.49 -9.78
N ILE A 29 1.07 -4.54 -8.54
CA ILE A 29 0.46 -5.32 -7.47
C ILE A 29 -0.13 -4.35 -6.48
N ILE A 30 -1.39 -4.56 -6.11
CA ILE A 30 -2.07 -3.77 -5.09
C ILE A 30 -2.27 -4.65 -3.87
N LEU A 31 -1.44 -4.48 -2.84
CA LEU A 31 -1.65 -5.12 -1.55
C LEU A 31 -2.77 -4.37 -0.83
N ASP A 32 -3.87 -5.05 -0.55
CA ASP A 32 -5.11 -4.41 -0.13
C ASP A 32 -5.31 -4.50 1.38
N LEU A 33 -5.49 -3.35 2.03
CA LEU A 33 -5.92 -3.22 3.41
C LEU A 33 -7.39 -2.83 3.54
N GLU A 34 -8.10 -2.56 2.45
CA GLU A 34 -9.47 -2.02 2.46
C GLU A 34 -10.53 -3.12 2.29
N ASP A 35 -11.30 -3.12 1.21
CA ASP A 35 -12.56 -3.89 1.13
C ASP A 35 -12.35 -5.42 1.11
N SER A 36 -11.15 -5.93 0.75
CA SER A 36 -10.88 -7.37 0.80
C SER A 36 -10.45 -7.89 2.18
N VAL A 37 -10.27 -7.01 3.16
CA VAL A 37 -9.82 -7.37 4.51
C VAL A 37 -10.93 -7.08 5.52
N PRO A 38 -11.41 -8.09 6.28
CA PRO A 38 -12.35 -7.87 7.37
C PRO A 38 -11.78 -6.95 8.45
N MET A 39 -12.64 -6.19 9.14
CA MET A 39 -12.21 -5.27 10.20
C MET A 39 -11.35 -5.95 11.28
N SER A 40 -11.72 -7.17 11.68
CA SER A 40 -11.00 -7.97 12.68
C SER A 40 -9.59 -8.42 12.25
N GLU A 41 -9.25 -8.28 10.97
CA GLU A 41 -7.99 -8.76 10.40
C GLU A 41 -7.09 -7.62 9.91
N LYS A 42 -7.50 -6.35 10.05
CA LYS A 42 -6.73 -5.17 9.61
C LYS A 42 -5.35 -5.13 10.26
N ASP A 43 -5.27 -5.34 11.57
CA ASP A 43 -4.01 -5.33 12.31
C ASP A 43 -3.05 -6.39 11.80
N THR A 44 -3.57 -7.60 11.54
CA THR A 44 -2.77 -8.71 10.99
C THR A 44 -2.32 -8.40 9.57
N ALA A 45 -3.22 -7.86 8.73
CA ALA A 45 -2.91 -7.50 7.35
C ALA A 45 -1.82 -6.44 7.24
N ARG A 46 -1.83 -5.42 8.12
CA ARG A 46 -0.78 -4.39 8.19
C ARG A 46 0.59 -5.00 8.47
N VAL A 47 0.67 -5.88 9.46
CA VAL A 47 1.91 -6.59 9.81
C VAL A 47 2.40 -7.44 8.64
N PHE A 48 1.50 -8.21 8.03
CA PHE A 48 1.82 -9.05 6.88
C PHE A 48 2.36 -8.25 5.70
N ILE A 49 1.72 -7.14 5.34
CA ILE A 49 2.20 -6.28 4.25
C ILE A 49 3.56 -5.67 4.61
N ARG A 50 3.69 -5.04 5.79
CA ARG A 50 4.95 -4.42 6.25
C ARG A 50 6.12 -5.40 6.12
N ASP A 51 5.95 -6.61 6.62
CA ASP A 51 7.01 -7.60 6.70
C ASP A 51 7.30 -8.28 5.35
N SER A 52 6.37 -8.19 4.39
CA SER A 52 6.49 -8.81 3.07
C SER A 52 7.04 -7.89 1.98
N ILE A 53 7.12 -6.57 2.18
CA ILE A 53 7.49 -5.61 1.13
C ILE A 53 8.82 -5.96 0.43
N ASN A 54 9.87 -6.28 1.19
CA ASN A 54 11.16 -6.69 0.63
C ASN A 54 11.08 -7.98 -0.19
N TYR A 55 10.19 -8.90 0.18
CA TYR A 55 10.00 -10.14 -0.57
C TYR A 55 9.21 -9.89 -1.86
N VAL A 56 8.10 -9.14 -1.80
CA VAL A 56 7.24 -8.92 -2.97
C VAL A 56 7.93 -8.08 -4.05
N THR A 57 8.82 -7.18 -3.66
CA THR A 57 9.62 -6.32 -4.55
C THR A 57 10.72 -7.07 -5.31
N SER A 58 10.96 -8.35 -5.00
CA SER A 58 11.85 -9.20 -5.81
C SER A 58 11.26 -9.55 -7.19
N GLY A 59 9.95 -9.35 -7.37
CA GLY A 59 9.29 -9.43 -8.67
C GLY A 59 9.56 -8.22 -9.56
N VAL A 60 9.00 -8.24 -10.77
CA VAL A 60 9.17 -7.13 -11.73
C VAL A 60 8.10 -6.04 -11.60
N ALA A 61 7.02 -6.29 -10.85
CA ALA A 61 5.85 -5.41 -10.77
C ALA A 61 6.08 -4.25 -9.79
N ASP A 62 5.44 -3.10 -10.07
CA ASP A 62 5.38 -2.00 -9.11
C ASP A 62 4.44 -2.38 -7.95
N ILE A 63 4.87 -2.16 -6.71
CA ILE A 63 4.09 -2.53 -5.53
C ILE A 63 3.37 -1.31 -4.98
N TYR A 64 2.05 -1.33 -4.98
CA TYR A 64 1.22 -0.34 -4.32
C TYR A 64 0.52 -0.96 -3.12
N VAL A 65 0.16 -0.12 -2.15
CA VAL A 65 -0.71 -0.54 -1.05
C VAL A 65 -1.99 0.28 -1.09
N ARG A 66 -3.14 -0.40 -1.15
CA ARG A 66 -4.45 0.25 -0.97
C ARG A 66 -4.75 0.31 0.51
N VAL A 67 -4.68 1.50 1.08
CA VAL A 67 -5.00 1.79 2.48
C VAL A 67 -6.52 1.92 2.67
N ASN A 68 -6.99 1.93 3.91
CA ASN A 68 -8.37 2.28 4.23
C ASN A 68 -8.60 3.79 4.01
N GLY A 69 -9.84 4.17 3.71
CA GLY A 69 -10.22 5.56 3.42
C GLY A 69 -10.12 6.49 4.63
N LEU A 70 -9.91 7.79 4.40
CA LEU A 70 -9.68 8.79 5.46
C LEU A 70 -10.80 8.86 6.48
N THR A 71 -12.04 8.68 6.04
CA THR A 71 -13.24 8.68 6.91
C THR A 71 -13.30 7.51 7.89
N THR A 72 -12.51 6.45 7.68
CA THR A 72 -12.45 5.29 8.58
C THR A 72 -11.60 5.55 9.83
N GLY A 73 -10.74 6.58 9.82
CA GLY A 73 -9.75 6.83 10.87
C GLY A 73 -8.54 5.87 10.85
N LEU A 74 -8.48 4.92 9.89
CA LEU A 74 -7.42 3.90 9.82
C LEU A 74 -6.26 4.28 8.90
N THR A 75 -6.42 5.26 8.01
CA THR A 75 -5.43 5.60 6.96
C THR A 75 -4.06 5.93 7.53
N ALA A 76 -3.99 6.72 8.60
CA ALA A 76 -2.71 7.11 9.19
C ALA A 76 -1.95 5.90 9.76
N GLU A 77 -2.67 4.99 10.43
CA GLU A 77 -2.11 3.75 10.95
C GLU A 77 -1.67 2.81 9.81
N ASP A 78 -2.48 2.68 8.76
CA ASP A 78 -2.10 1.91 7.57
C ASP A 78 -0.80 2.42 6.97
N CYS A 79 -0.70 3.74 6.74
CA CYS A 79 0.50 4.40 6.21
C CYS A 79 1.72 4.18 7.12
N GLU A 80 1.55 4.28 8.44
CA GLU A 80 2.62 4.00 9.41
C GLU A 80 3.19 2.58 9.21
N PHE A 81 2.36 1.58 8.94
CA PHE A 81 2.87 0.23 8.70
C PHE A 81 3.54 0.06 7.34
N VAL A 82 3.02 0.71 6.29
CA VAL A 82 3.37 0.30 4.91
C VAL A 82 4.31 1.25 4.19
N ILE A 83 4.47 2.50 4.62
CA ILE A 83 5.36 3.47 3.96
C ILE A 83 6.83 3.15 4.24
N GLN A 84 7.47 2.46 3.32
CA GLN A 84 8.89 2.13 3.40
C GLN A 84 9.48 2.01 2.00
N LYS A 85 10.80 1.90 1.91
CA LYS A 85 11.46 1.68 0.62
C LYS A 85 10.93 0.40 -0.03
N GLY A 86 10.64 0.46 -1.32
CA GLY A 86 10.19 -0.67 -2.13
C GLY A 86 8.75 -0.58 -2.61
N ILE A 87 7.88 0.20 -1.97
CA ILE A 87 6.58 0.51 -2.55
C ILE A 87 6.69 1.66 -3.57
N ALA A 88 5.91 1.58 -4.63
CA ALA A 88 5.76 2.59 -5.67
C ALA A 88 4.66 3.61 -5.36
N GLY A 89 3.87 3.37 -4.31
CA GLY A 89 2.96 4.37 -3.76
C GLY A 89 1.75 3.81 -3.02
N ILE A 90 0.91 4.74 -2.57
CA ILE A 90 -0.33 4.46 -1.86
C ILE A 90 -1.52 4.65 -2.81
N MET A 91 -2.45 3.69 -2.80
CA MET A 91 -3.76 3.83 -3.42
C MET A 91 -4.76 4.29 -2.36
N LEU A 92 -5.18 5.55 -2.43
CA LEU A 92 -6.20 6.12 -1.55
C LEU A 92 -7.60 5.81 -2.11
N PRO A 93 -8.47 5.11 -1.37
CA PRO A 93 -9.79 4.76 -1.86
C PRO A 93 -10.82 5.87 -1.59
N LYS A 94 -11.92 5.83 -2.35
CA LYS A 94 -13.15 6.62 -2.10
C LYS A 94 -12.88 8.12 -1.92
N VAL A 95 -11.96 8.66 -2.72
CA VAL A 95 -11.62 10.09 -2.69
C VAL A 95 -12.76 10.90 -3.28
N GLU A 96 -13.26 11.87 -2.52
CA GLU A 96 -14.36 12.76 -2.94
C GLU A 96 -13.93 14.23 -3.06
N SER A 97 -12.74 14.58 -2.56
CA SER A 97 -12.28 15.97 -2.56
C SER A 97 -10.78 16.13 -2.76
N ARG A 98 -10.38 17.32 -3.23
CA ARG A 98 -8.96 17.72 -3.27
C ARG A 98 -8.34 17.73 -1.87
N GLN A 99 -9.13 18.08 -0.86
CA GLN A 99 -8.65 18.21 0.51
C GLN A 99 -8.16 16.85 1.06
N GLU A 100 -8.85 15.77 0.73
CA GLU A 100 -8.45 14.41 1.08
C GLU A 100 -7.09 14.01 0.48
N ILE A 101 -6.82 14.40 -0.76
CA ILE A 101 -5.51 14.18 -1.39
C ILE A 101 -4.41 14.91 -0.61
N LEU A 102 -4.64 16.18 -0.25
CA LEU A 102 -3.67 16.99 0.51
C LEU A 102 -3.45 16.46 1.94
N GLU A 103 -4.45 15.81 2.54
CA GLU A 103 -4.33 15.17 3.84
C GLU A 103 -3.49 13.89 3.77
N ALA A 104 -3.73 13.05 2.75
CA ALA A 104 -2.91 11.88 2.51
C ALA A 104 -1.45 12.26 2.19
N GLU A 105 -1.24 13.28 1.35
CA GLU A 105 0.10 13.81 1.03
C GLU A 105 0.87 14.22 2.30
N LYS A 106 0.23 14.93 3.23
CA LYS A 106 0.86 15.31 4.51
C LYS A 106 1.26 14.10 5.36
N ILE A 107 0.44 13.05 5.38
CA ILE A 107 0.76 11.81 6.10
C ILE A 107 1.98 11.14 5.46
N ILE A 108 2.00 11.05 4.13
CA ILE A 108 3.09 10.43 3.36
C ILE A 108 4.39 11.22 3.55
N GLU A 109 4.40 12.53 3.30
CA GLU A 109 5.59 13.37 3.43
C GLU A 109 6.19 13.29 4.85
N LYS A 110 5.34 13.32 5.88
CA LYS A 110 5.78 13.18 7.27
C LYS A 110 6.55 11.87 7.44
N LEU A 111 6.00 10.76 6.98
CA LEU A 111 6.61 9.42 7.12
C LEU A 111 7.86 9.26 6.26
N GLU A 112 7.88 9.83 5.05
CA GLU A 112 9.09 9.87 4.22
C GLU A 112 10.22 10.58 4.96
N ARG A 113 9.94 11.76 5.53
CA ARG A 113 10.90 12.57 6.30
C ARG A 113 11.41 11.83 7.54
N GLU A 114 10.51 11.21 8.31
CA GLU A 114 10.86 10.45 9.52
C GLU A 114 11.72 9.21 9.20
N ARG A 115 11.54 8.61 8.01
CA ARG A 115 12.21 7.37 7.59
C ARG A 115 13.42 7.60 6.68
N GLY A 116 13.76 8.85 6.38
CA GLY A 116 14.85 9.19 5.46
C GLY A 116 14.63 8.67 4.04
N ILE A 117 13.37 8.68 3.60
CA ILE A 117 12.95 8.43 2.21
C ILE A 117 12.90 9.79 1.49
N GLU A 118 13.22 9.80 0.20
CA GLU A 118 13.14 11.02 -0.60
C GLU A 118 11.68 11.49 -0.64
N ILE A 119 11.45 12.78 -0.34
CA ILE A 119 10.09 13.33 -0.30
C ILE A 119 9.46 13.29 -1.69
N GLY A 120 8.25 12.73 -1.79
CA GLY A 120 7.51 12.55 -3.03
C GLY A 120 8.02 11.40 -3.89
N SER A 121 8.76 10.45 -3.30
CA SER A 121 9.21 9.24 -4.00
C SER A 121 8.27 8.05 -3.82
N ILE A 122 7.36 8.12 -2.85
CA ILE A 122 6.24 7.20 -2.63
C ILE A 122 4.92 7.85 -3.09
#